data_AF-A0A8G0LMI4-F1
#
_entry.id   AF-A0A8G0LMI4-F1
#
_cell.length_a   1.000
_cell.length_b   1.000
_cell.length_c   1.000
_cell.angle_alpha   90.00
_cell.angle_beta   90.00
_cell.angle_gamma   90.00
#
_symmetry.space_group_name_H-M   'P 1'
#
loop_
_entity.id
_entity.type
_entity.pdbx_description
1 polymer ?
#
loop_
_entity_poly.entity_id
_entity_poly.type
_entity_poly.pdbx_seq_one_letter_code
_entity_poly.pdbx_strand_id
1 'polypeptide(L)'
;MPNVYKKGSRLSLDDGATATNPSGLLTPPRTPSPTSDTAVKFDQQATKKIDLSVLKCRLNLQNWRCGCLTKQGKPCKRYTPKENRMKVDSLIESMVPLTQSSLELEDRLRKLAKLVHCELHPHEKRIEDRVEKWTSIFPTGDAKPSIPLEKRITLALRRDYVHCNNRYCIGKTLKQKDCRWELDGQKMQDYIKTIDEIIKSVAGFDDARIELLLKVLAYNGLCHHHQYQSSKHIELWTSSLVEIRSIYQAETKQLANSGCTLDDSDITKHDLEKRVDSTPIDFASPPPDQYWTKAFDESPFKIVKRRDSPQDPKSSYTEIKANAMRPLEEKLDDLENGFIYLYTVKGNERFVKIGYTTRSPATRHEEWKLSCNREPKSLYESSIVPNARRIEALCHAELDYCRISVDCTCCSMQHIEWFEMTPGDAISVIQKWSKWMESNPYTETSPESGIKWALKAEEVKKLDDIDTFMKDLTLRFDK
;
A
#
# COMPACT_ATOMS: atom_id res chain seq x y z
N MET A 1 18.49 -29.03 -21.63
CA MET A 1 19.36 -28.77 -22.79
C MET A 1 19.16 -27.32 -23.22
N PRO A 2 20.22 -26.50 -23.33
CA PRO A 2 20.11 -25.09 -23.68
C PRO A 2 20.18 -24.88 -25.20
N ASN A 3 19.58 -23.80 -25.70
CA ASN A 3 19.96 -23.27 -27.02
C ASN A 3 20.21 -21.77 -26.92
N VAL A 4 21.38 -21.36 -27.38
CA VAL A 4 21.93 -20.01 -27.28
C VAL A 4 22.15 -19.51 -28.69
N TYR A 5 21.64 -18.33 -29.03
CA TYR A 5 22.07 -17.63 -30.24
C TYR A 5 22.42 -16.18 -29.93
N LYS A 6 23.74 -15.94 -29.81
CA LYS A 6 24.35 -14.66 -30.18
C LYS A 6 24.80 -14.78 -31.63
N LYS A 7 24.59 -13.75 -32.44
CA LYS A 7 25.40 -13.50 -33.64
C LYS A 7 25.52 -11.99 -33.84
N GLY A 8 26.71 -11.53 -34.16
CA GLY A 8 26.98 -10.15 -34.55
C GLY A 8 28.03 -10.12 -35.66
N SER A 9 28.05 -9.03 -36.43
CA SER A 9 29.12 -8.54 -37.32
C SER A 9 28.62 -7.16 -37.82
N ARG A 10 29.27 -6.03 -37.53
CA ARG A 10 30.54 -5.47 -38.04
C ARG A 10 30.51 -4.97 -39.51
N LEU A 11 30.73 -3.66 -39.62
CA LEU A 11 31.45 -2.90 -40.66
C LEU A 11 30.84 -2.72 -42.05
N SER A 12 30.64 -1.46 -42.43
CA SER A 12 31.27 -0.86 -43.63
C SER A 12 31.58 0.62 -43.38
N LEU A 13 32.46 1.21 -44.20
CA LEU A 13 33.03 2.56 -44.13
C LEU A 13 32.71 3.35 -45.43
N ASP A 14 33.24 4.58 -45.52
CA ASP A 14 33.30 5.48 -46.69
C ASP A 14 31.95 6.14 -47.13
N ASP A 15 31.84 7.37 -47.66
CA ASP A 15 32.58 8.65 -47.57
C ASP A 15 31.55 9.78 -47.96
N GLY A 16 31.77 11.10 -48.08
CA GLY A 16 32.97 11.95 -48.02
C GLY A 16 32.68 13.43 -48.36
N ALA A 17 33.68 14.31 -48.13
CA ALA A 17 33.76 15.73 -48.53
C ALA A 17 32.69 16.71 -47.93
N THR A 18 32.92 18.02 -47.75
CA THR A 18 33.96 18.92 -48.29
C THR A 18 34.22 20.11 -47.33
N ALA A 19 35.44 20.67 -47.34
CA ALA A 19 35.87 22.09 -47.19
C ALA A 19 35.05 23.12 -46.32
N THR A 20 35.62 24.10 -45.62
CA THR A 20 37.02 24.58 -45.50
C THR A 20 37.18 25.38 -44.20
N ASN A 21 38.36 25.29 -43.58
CA ASN A 21 38.84 26.22 -42.55
C ASN A 21 39.71 27.32 -43.24
N PRO A 22 39.97 28.50 -42.65
CA PRO A 22 41.00 28.56 -41.60
C PRO A 22 40.81 29.58 -40.46
N SER A 23 41.33 29.18 -39.30
CA SER A 23 41.67 30.05 -38.15
C SER A 23 43.02 30.76 -38.35
N GLY A 24 43.23 31.87 -37.63
CA GLY A 24 44.55 32.45 -37.35
C GLY A 24 44.55 33.99 -37.23
N LEU A 25 45.33 34.66 -36.37
CA LEU A 25 46.28 34.24 -35.32
C LEU A 25 46.41 35.37 -34.25
N LEU A 26 46.64 34.99 -32.99
CA LEU A 26 47.54 35.61 -31.98
C LEU A 26 47.56 37.15 -31.72
N THR A 27 47.01 37.58 -30.55
CA THR A 27 47.60 38.38 -29.42
C THR A 27 48.88 39.27 -29.58
N PRO A 28 49.19 40.19 -28.62
CA PRO A 28 48.42 41.19 -27.85
C PRO A 28 49.21 42.57 -27.86
N PRO A 29 49.40 43.35 -26.76
CA PRO A 29 48.50 43.97 -25.77
C PRO A 29 48.51 45.53 -25.83
N ARG A 30 47.56 46.22 -25.15
CA ARG A 30 47.80 47.55 -24.51
C ARG A 30 46.67 48.01 -23.57
N THR A 31 47.05 48.27 -22.32
CA THR A 31 46.39 49.16 -21.32
C THR A 31 47.23 50.46 -21.20
N PRO A 32 46.82 51.55 -20.51
CA PRO A 32 45.83 51.62 -19.41
C PRO A 32 44.85 52.83 -19.35
N SER A 33 43.96 52.78 -18.34
CA SER A 33 43.35 53.91 -17.58
C SER A 33 42.11 54.66 -18.15
N PRO A 34 41.24 55.25 -17.29
CA PRO A 34 40.98 54.98 -15.87
C PRO A 34 39.48 54.93 -15.42
N THR A 35 39.24 54.23 -14.30
CA THR A 35 38.16 54.37 -13.28
C THR A 35 36.75 54.91 -13.62
N SER A 36 35.72 54.13 -13.23
CA SER A 36 34.73 54.57 -12.23
C SER A 36 34.01 53.39 -11.54
N ASP A 37 34.06 53.40 -10.21
CA ASP A 37 33.12 52.86 -9.21
C ASP A 37 32.80 51.35 -9.09
N THR A 38 33.28 50.81 -7.96
CA THR A 38 33.04 49.47 -7.43
C THR A 38 31.62 49.32 -6.87
N ALA A 39 30.70 48.76 -7.65
CA ALA A 39 29.47 48.18 -7.12
C ALA A 39 29.65 46.65 -6.94
N VAL A 40 29.89 46.20 -5.71
CA VAL A 40 30.00 44.77 -5.38
C VAL A 40 28.64 44.10 -5.60
N LYS A 41 28.51 43.36 -6.71
CA LYS A 41 27.39 42.45 -6.92
C LYS A 41 27.53 41.27 -5.96
N PHE A 42 26.70 41.23 -4.93
CA PHE A 42 26.35 39.97 -4.28
C PHE A 42 25.61 39.11 -5.31
N ASP A 43 26.21 37.99 -5.70
CA ASP A 43 25.56 37.00 -6.54
C ASP A 43 24.45 36.33 -5.73
N GLN A 44 23.23 36.84 -5.86
CA GLN A 44 22.04 36.14 -5.38
C GLN A 44 21.88 34.88 -6.22
N GLN A 45 22.28 33.74 -5.67
CA GLN A 45 22.12 32.44 -6.28
C GLN A 45 20.62 32.10 -6.38
N ALA A 46 20.00 32.55 -7.47
CA ALA A 46 18.56 32.45 -7.67
C ALA A 46 18.10 30.99 -7.61
N THR A 47 17.28 30.68 -6.60
CA THR A 47 16.57 29.41 -6.48
C THR A 47 15.66 29.23 -7.70
N LYS A 48 16.11 28.42 -8.67
CA LYS A 48 15.32 28.10 -9.87
C LYS A 48 14.02 27.41 -9.47
N LYS A 49 12.93 28.18 -9.39
CA LYS A 49 11.56 27.65 -9.27
C LYS A 49 11.36 26.55 -10.31
N ILE A 50 10.88 25.39 -9.87
CA ILE A 50 10.61 24.27 -10.77
C ILE A 50 9.35 24.61 -11.57
N ASP A 51 9.46 24.62 -12.89
CA ASP A 51 8.29 24.80 -13.76
C ASP A 51 7.22 23.73 -13.49
N LEU A 52 5.94 24.14 -13.52
CA LEU A 52 4.80 23.28 -13.20
C LEU A 52 4.74 22.03 -14.09
N SER A 53 4.97 22.20 -15.40
CA SER A 53 4.93 21.10 -16.36
C SER A 53 6.11 20.14 -16.15
N VAL A 54 7.29 20.68 -15.78
CA VAL A 54 8.46 19.91 -15.40
C VAL A 54 8.22 19.12 -14.11
N LEU A 55 7.63 19.73 -13.08
CA LEU A 55 7.30 19.05 -11.82
C LEU A 55 6.31 17.91 -12.06
N LYS A 56 5.20 18.16 -12.78
CA LYS A 56 4.21 17.14 -13.17
C LYS A 56 4.80 16.02 -14.03
N CYS A 57 5.82 16.32 -14.83
CA CYS A 57 6.60 15.32 -15.57
C CYS A 57 7.47 14.46 -14.66
N ARG A 58 8.23 15.07 -13.74
CA ARG A 58 9.09 14.33 -12.78
C ARG A 58 8.26 13.45 -11.84
N LEU A 59 7.09 13.93 -11.38
CA LEU A 59 6.12 13.16 -10.59
C LEU A 59 5.47 12.01 -11.39
N ASN A 60 5.69 11.93 -12.71
CA ASN A 60 5.14 10.95 -13.65
C ASN A 60 3.60 10.97 -13.70
N LEU A 61 3.01 12.17 -13.85
CA LEU A 61 1.56 12.40 -13.84
C LEU A 61 0.96 12.82 -15.18
N GLN A 62 1.78 13.05 -16.21
CA GLN A 62 1.34 13.60 -17.51
C GLN A 62 0.31 12.74 -18.25
N ASN A 63 0.34 11.42 -18.07
CA ASN A 63 -0.59 10.49 -18.72
C ASN A 63 -1.83 10.16 -17.87
N TRP A 64 -2.03 10.83 -16.73
CA TRP A 64 -3.13 10.61 -15.80
C TRP A 64 -3.29 9.16 -15.34
N ARG A 65 -2.20 8.40 -15.19
CA ARG A 65 -2.24 7.02 -14.70
C ARG A 65 -1.94 6.93 -13.21
N CYS A 66 -2.57 5.96 -12.57
CA CYS A 66 -2.34 5.63 -11.18
C CYS A 66 -0.86 5.38 -10.91
N GLY A 67 -0.11 4.67 -11.76
CA GLY A 67 1.35 4.56 -11.68
C GLY A 67 1.91 3.75 -10.49
N CYS A 68 1.12 3.50 -9.44
CA CYS A 68 1.46 2.65 -8.29
C CYS A 68 1.93 1.26 -8.75
N LEU A 69 2.89 0.68 -8.06
CA LEU A 69 3.36 -0.68 -8.36
C LEU A 69 2.24 -1.71 -8.06
N THR A 70 1.93 -2.54 -9.04
CA THR A 70 1.05 -3.69 -8.89
C THR A 70 1.76 -4.83 -8.15
N LYS A 71 1.04 -5.92 -7.79
CA LYS A 71 1.63 -7.16 -7.25
C LYS A 71 2.77 -7.74 -8.11
N GLN A 72 2.80 -7.42 -9.41
CA GLN A 72 3.83 -7.86 -10.37
C GLN A 72 5.03 -6.89 -10.48
N GLY A 73 5.11 -5.85 -9.63
CA GLY A 73 6.15 -4.82 -9.71
C GLY A 73 6.05 -3.88 -10.92
N LYS A 74 4.95 -3.94 -11.68
CA LYS A 74 4.71 -3.09 -12.87
C LYS A 74 3.84 -1.88 -12.49
N PRO A 75 4.10 -0.67 -13.03
CA PRO A 75 3.23 0.50 -12.81
C PRO A 75 1.79 0.27 -13.24
N CYS A 76 0.83 0.68 -12.41
CA CYS A 76 -0.58 0.56 -12.68
C CYS A 76 -1.00 1.44 -13.87
N LYS A 77 -1.65 0.81 -14.87
CA LYS A 77 -2.13 1.46 -16.09
C LYS A 77 -3.54 2.07 -15.97
N ARG A 78 -4.27 1.82 -14.87
CA ARG A 78 -5.60 2.44 -14.65
C ARG A 78 -5.46 3.96 -14.56
N TYR A 79 -6.46 4.69 -15.08
CA TYR A 79 -6.48 6.13 -15.02
C TYR A 79 -6.85 6.65 -13.62
N THR A 80 -6.31 7.82 -13.27
CA THR A 80 -6.76 8.67 -12.19
C THR A 80 -8.19 9.16 -12.45
N PRO A 81 -9.09 9.19 -11.44
CA PRO A 81 -10.46 9.69 -11.58
C PRO A 81 -10.49 11.08 -12.24
N LYS A 82 -11.41 11.30 -13.20
CA LYS A 82 -11.48 12.56 -13.96
C LYS A 82 -11.75 13.77 -13.04
N GLU A 83 -12.65 13.60 -12.08
CA GLU A 83 -13.01 14.57 -11.03
C GLU A 83 -11.81 15.04 -10.18
N ASN A 84 -10.80 14.20 -10.00
CA ASN A 84 -9.62 14.54 -9.20
C ASN A 84 -8.58 15.35 -9.97
N ARG A 85 -8.67 15.46 -11.31
CA ARG A 85 -7.60 16.05 -12.14
C ARG A 85 -7.32 17.52 -11.82
N MET A 86 -8.38 18.33 -11.64
CA MET A 86 -8.22 19.74 -11.25
C MET A 86 -7.63 19.89 -9.85
N LYS A 87 -8.05 19.03 -8.90
CA LYS A 87 -7.49 18.98 -7.54
C LYS A 87 -6.01 18.59 -7.55
N VAL A 88 -5.63 17.64 -8.42
CA VAL A 88 -4.24 17.24 -8.63
C VAL A 88 -3.40 18.39 -9.15
N ASP A 89 -3.87 19.11 -10.18
CA ASP A 89 -3.08 20.21 -10.77
C ASP A 89 -2.91 21.38 -9.79
N SER A 90 -3.99 21.81 -9.12
CA SER A 90 -3.93 22.83 -8.06
C SER A 90 -3.00 22.43 -6.90
N LEU A 91 -2.98 21.14 -6.52
CA LEU A 91 -2.10 20.66 -5.46
C LEU A 91 -0.63 20.62 -5.91
N ILE A 92 -0.33 20.28 -7.17
CA ILE A 92 1.04 20.36 -7.72
C ILE A 92 1.51 21.82 -7.79
N GLU A 93 0.66 22.74 -8.27
CA GLU A 93 0.93 24.20 -8.27
C GLU A 93 1.32 24.68 -6.87
N SER A 94 0.56 24.28 -5.87
CA SER A 94 0.82 24.63 -4.47
C SER A 94 2.14 24.08 -3.91
N MET A 95 2.72 23.05 -4.55
CA MET A 95 3.99 22.44 -4.16
C MET A 95 5.20 22.99 -4.94
N VAL A 96 5.01 23.76 -6.02
CA VAL A 96 6.10 24.39 -6.80
C VAL A 96 7.14 25.15 -5.96
N PRO A 97 6.78 25.93 -4.91
CA PRO A 97 7.78 26.65 -4.12
C PRO A 97 8.48 25.78 -3.06
N LEU A 98 8.08 24.52 -2.87
CA LEU A 98 8.50 23.72 -1.72
C LEU A 98 9.84 23.01 -1.91
N THR A 99 10.47 22.75 -0.78
CA THR A 99 11.72 22.01 -0.63
C THR A 99 11.49 20.76 0.22
N GLN A 100 12.44 19.83 0.24
CA GLN A 100 12.39 18.65 1.12
C GLN A 100 12.30 19.02 2.62
N SER A 101 12.80 20.19 3.01
CA SER A 101 12.70 20.74 4.37
C SER A 101 11.41 21.52 4.65
N SER A 102 10.51 21.66 3.68
CA SER A 102 9.19 22.27 3.89
C SER A 102 8.27 21.32 4.66
N LEU A 103 7.87 21.69 5.88
CA LEU A 103 7.05 20.86 6.79
C LEU A 103 5.76 20.30 6.13
N GLU A 104 5.15 21.09 5.25
CA GLU A 104 3.91 20.72 4.55
C GLU A 104 4.09 19.83 3.31
N LEU A 105 5.33 19.61 2.83
CA LEU A 105 5.56 18.84 1.61
C LEU A 105 5.05 17.40 1.73
N GLU A 106 5.32 16.72 2.85
CA GLU A 106 4.92 15.32 3.04
C GLU A 106 3.39 15.15 3.04
N ASP A 107 2.65 16.01 3.74
CA ASP A 107 1.20 15.98 3.75
C ASP A 107 0.60 16.29 2.36
N ARG A 108 1.12 17.31 1.66
CA ARG A 108 0.70 17.62 0.29
C ARG A 108 1.01 16.48 -0.69
N LEU A 109 2.13 15.79 -0.54
CA LEU A 109 2.45 14.58 -1.32
C LEU A 109 1.54 13.39 -0.97
N ARG A 110 1.19 13.18 0.31
CA ARG A 110 0.22 12.16 0.72
C ARG A 110 -1.17 12.43 0.13
N LYS A 111 -1.63 13.68 0.18
CA LYS A 111 -2.87 14.15 -0.45
C LYS A 111 -2.83 13.94 -1.98
N LEU A 112 -1.71 14.27 -2.63
CA LEU A 112 -1.54 14.06 -4.07
C LEU A 112 -1.61 12.57 -4.45
N ALA A 113 -0.95 11.69 -3.69
CA ALA A 113 -0.97 10.26 -3.96
C ALA A 113 -2.39 9.70 -3.80
N LYS A 114 -3.12 10.11 -2.74
CA LYS A 114 -4.53 9.76 -2.51
C LYS A 114 -5.44 10.18 -3.69
N LEU A 115 -5.25 11.38 -4.25
CA LEU A 115 -6.02 11.86 -5.41
C LEU A 115 -5.69 11.13 -6.72
N VAL A 116 -4.41 10.76 -6.93
CA VAL A 116 -3.92 10.14 -8.18
C VAL A 116 -4.22 8.64 -8.25
N HIS A 117 -4.25 7.94 -7.11
CA HIS A 117 -4.41 6.50 -7.07
C HIS A 117 -5.80 6.08 -7.57
N CYS A 118 -5.84 4.96 -8.31
CA CYS A 118 -7.12 4.32 -8.61
C CYS A 118 -7.58 3.52 -7.39
N GLU A 119 -8.87 3.14 -7.38
CA GLU A 119 -9.52 2.45 -6.26
C GLU A 119 -8.91 1.10 -5.84
N LEU A 120 -8.03 0.51 -6.65
CA LEU A 120 -7.24 -0.69 -6.28
C LEU A 120 -5.92 -0.40 -5.53
N HIS A 121 -5.55 0.87 -5.34
CA HIS A 121 -4.30 1.27 -4.68
C HIS A 121 -4.44 2.39 -3.60
N PRO A 122 -5.57 2.62 -2.90
CA PRO A 122 -5.68 3.66 -1.86
C PRO A 122 -5.03 3.29 -0.51
N HIS A 123 -4.35 2.14 -0.44
CA HIS A 123 -3.67 1.62 0.75
C HIS A 123 -2.54 2.56 1.21
N GLU A 124 -2.46 2.87 2.52
CA GLU A 124 -1.53 3.90 3.05
C GLU A 124 -0.06 3.60 2.70
N LYS A 125 0.43 2.35 2.84
CA LYS A 125 1.77 1.96 2.36
C LYS A 125 2.04 2.34 0.89
N ARG A 126 1.05 2.25 -0.02
CA ARG A 126 1.23 2.65 -1.43
C ARG A 126 1.35 4.15 -1.61
N ILE A 127 0.67 4.90 -0.77
CA ILE A 127 0.82 6.35 -0.67
C ILE A 127 2.22 6.67 -0.16
N GLU A 128 2.71 5.98 0.87
CA GLU A 128 4.06 6.14 1.44
C GLU A 128 5.19 5.81 0.45
N ASP A 129 5.15 4.63 -0.18
CA ASP A 129 6.09 4.20 -1.25
C ASP A 129 6.27 5.32 -2.31
N ARG A 130 5.19 6.05 -2.58
CA ARG A 130 5.13 7.09 -3.61
C ARG A 130 5.56 8.46 -3.08
N VAL A 131 5.16 8.80 -1.85
CA VAL A 131 5.57 10.02 -1.16
C VAL A 131 7.08 10.05 -1.02
N GLU A 132 7.71 8.98 -0.53
CA GLU A 132 9.16 8.87 -0.42
C GLU A 132 9.86 9.12 -1.77
N LYS A 133 9.43 8.40 -2.82
CA LYS A 133 9.94 8.59 -4.17
C LYS A 133 9.74 10.03 -4.67
N TRP A 134 8.62 10.64 -4.36
CA TRP A 134 8.30 12.00 -4.79
C TRP A 134 9.05 13.08 -4.01
N THR A 135 9.31 12.90 -2.71
CA THR A 135 10.14 13.84 -1.91
C THR A 135 11.51 14.03 -2.55
N SER A 136 12.11 12.95 -3.09
CA SER A 136 13.43 13.02 -3.77
C SER A 136 13.48 13.91 -5.03
N ILE A 137 12.32 14.32 -5.57
CA ILE A 137 12.21 15.19 -6.76
C ILE A 137 12.36 16.68 -6.40
N PHE A 138 12.05 17.05 -5.16
CA PHE A 138 12.10 18.43 -4.68
C PHE A 138 13.54 18.82 -4.28
N PRO A 139 13.91 20.11 -4.34
CA PRO A 139 15.23 20.57 -3.89
C PRO A 139 15.37 20.36 -2.38
N THR A 140 16.57 20.06 -1.89
CA THR A 140 16.80 19.78 -0.46
C THR A 140 16.48 20.98 0.45
N GLY A 141 16.61 22.21 -0.07
CA GLY A 141 16.44 23.46 0.68
C GLY A 141 17.68 23.84 1.49
N ASP A 142 17.68 25.06 2.05
CA ASP A 142 18.84 25.61 2.77
C ASP A 142 19.05 24.93 4.14
N ALA A 143 17.96 24.47 4.75
CA ALA A 143 18.00 23.57 5.90
C ALA A 143 17.98 22.11 5.42
N LYS A 144 18.89 21.27 5.95
CA LYS A 144 18.82 19.82 5.76
C LYS A 144 17.49 19.31 6.35
N PRO A 145 16.67 18.54 5.62
CA PRO A 145 15.39 18.07 6.11
C PRO A 145 15.58 17.22 7.38
N SER A 146 15.10 17.70 8.52
CA SER A 146 15.05 16.87 9.71
C SER A 146 13.90 15.87 9.56
N ILE A 147 14.25 14.68 9.07
CA ILE A 147 13.34 13.52 9.11
C ILE A 147 13.03 13.25 10.59
N PRO A 148 11.77 13.13 11.03
CA PRO A 148 11.44 12.82 12.42
C PRO A 148 12.12 11.54 12.93
N LEU A 149 12.46 11.49 14.22
CA LEU A 149 13.23 10.39 14.82
C LEU A 149 12.55 9.03 14.59
N GLU A 150 11.23 8.99 14.78
CA GLU A 150 10.34 7.84 14.59
C GLU A 150 10.43 7.32 13.15
N LYS A 151 10.50 8.25 12.18
CA LYS A 151 10.60 7.93 10.76
C LYS A 151 12.00 7.42 10.38
N ARG A 152 13.07 7.98 10.96
CA ARG A 152 14.44 7.45 10.80
C ARG A 152 14.55 6.02 11.32
N ILE A 153 14.05 5.77 12.54
CA ILE A 153 14.04 4.43 13.16
C ILE A 153 13.22 3.46 12.32
N THR A 154 12.02 3.86 11.89
CA THR A 154 11.14 3.05 11.03
C THR A 154 11.81 2.67 9.71
N LEU A 155 12.54 3.59 9.08
CA LEU A 155 13.28 3.35 7.84
C LEU A 155 14.50 2.43 8.03
N ALA A 156 15.22 2.55 9.16
CA ALA A 156 16.38 1.70 9.43
C ALA A 156 16.01 0.26 9.85
N LEU A 157 14.88 0.09 10.57
CA LEU A 157 14.44 -1.21 11.05
C LEU A 157 13.63 -1.99 10.00
N ARG A 158 12.84 -1.30 9.17
CA ARG A 158 12.12 -1.93 8.05
C ARG A 158 13.04 -2.08 6.84
N ARG A 159 12.94 -3.22 6.17
CA ARG A 159 13.68 -3.50 4.94
C ARG A 159 13.22 -2.59 3.78
N ASP A 160 14.15 -2.17 2.92
CA ASP A 160 13.93 -1.32 1.74
C ASP A 160 12.61 -1.59 0.99
N TYR A 161 11.84 -0.52 0.77
CA TYR A 161 10.41 -0.54 0.42
C TYR A 161 10.05 -1.06 -0.98
N VAL A 162 11.01 -1.57 -1.74
CA VAL A 162 10.86 -1.95 -3.17
C VAL A 162 9.83 -3.06 -3.39
N HIS A 163 9.46 -3.82 -2.35
CA HIS A 163 8.49 -4.93 -2.43
C HIS A 163 7.28 -4.73 -1.51
N CYS A 164 6.31 -3.95 -2.03
CA CYS A 164 4.86 -4.14 -2.02
C CYS A 164 4.12 -4.76 -0.81
N ASN A 165 4.56 -5.92 -0.30
CA ASN A 165 3.91 -6.67 0.77
C ASN A 165 4.94 -6.89 1.89
N ASN A 166 4.73 -6.33 3.08
CA ASN A 166 5.70 -6.47 4.18
C ASN A 166 5.69 -7.85 4.85
N ARG A 167 4.75 -8.73 4.47
CA ARG A 167 4.57 -10.07 5.02
C ARG A 167 5.63 -11.11 4.64
N TYR A 168 6.73 -10.72 3.98
CA TYR A 168 7.77 -11.65 3.60
C TYR A 168 8.93 -11.63 4.60
N CYS A 169 9.49 -12.81 4.87
CA CYS A 169 10.68 -12.98 5.69
C CYS A 169 11.82 -12.04 5.24
N ILE A 170 12.39 -11.28 6.18
CA ILE A 170 13.43 -10.29 5.89
C ILE A 170 14.76 -10.91 5.46
N GLY A 171 14.96 -12.21 5.72
CA GLY A 171 16.18 -12.95 5.43
C GLY A 171 16.47 -13.12 3.93
N LYS A 172 17.70 -13.52 3.62
CA LYS A 172 18.15 -13.80 2.25
C LYS A 172 18.48 -15.27 2.08
N THR A 173 18.06 -15.84 0.95
CA THR A 173 18.50 -17.18 0.51
C THR A 173 20.02 -17.22 0.30
N LEU A 174 20.60 -18.42 0.26
CA LEU A 174 22.03 -18.63 -0.04
C LEU A 174 22.50 -17.93 -1.34
N LYS A 175 21.60 -17.73 -2.31
CA LYS A 175 21.85 -17.00 -3.57
C LYS A 175 21.71 -15.48 -3.44
N GLN A 176 21.71 -14.94 -2.22
CA GLN A 176 21.48 -13.54 -1.85
C GLN A 176 20.17 -12.93 -2.36
N LYS A 177 19.20 -13.77 -2.77
CA LYS A 177 17.85 -13.36 -3.16
C LYS A 177 16.93 -13.35 -1.96
N ASP A 178 15.98 -12.42 -1.98
CA ASP A 178 14.97 -12.21 -0.95
C ASP A 178 14.16 -13.47 -0.68
N CYS A 179 13.92 -13.77 0.59
CA CYS A 179 13.01 -14.83 0.96
C CYS A 179 11.59 -14.46 0.53
N ARG A 180 10.88 -15.43 -0.07
CA ARG A 180 9.46 -15.29 -0.46
C ARG A 180 8.52 -16.07 0.48
N TRP A 181 9.03 -16.48 1.63
CA TRP A 181 8.23 -17.14 2.66
C TRP A 181 7.34 -16.11 3.35
N GLU A 182 6.05 -16.39 3.39
CA GLU A 182 5.06 -15.51 4.05
C GLU A 182 5.07 -15.75 5.55
N LEU A 183 5.27 -14.67 6.29
CA LEU A 183 5.08 -14.60 7.72
C LEU A 183 3.57 -14.58 8.00
N ASP A 184 3.16 -15.26 9.06
CA ASP A 184 1.80 -15.14 9.56
C ASP A 184 1.51 -13.73 10.10
N GLY A 185 0.22 -13.42 10.22
CA GLY A 185 -0.26 -12.12 10.65
C GLY A 185 0.12 -11.78 12.09
N GLN A 186 0.26 -12.77 12.97
CA GLN A 186 0.69 -12.58 14.36
C GLN A 186 2.13 -12.07 14.39
N LYS A 187 3.06 -12.77 13.72
CA LYS A 187 4.45 -12.31 13.53
C LYS A 187 4.52 -10.92 12.91
N MET A 188 3.67 -10.61 11.93
CA MET A 188 3.66 -9.27 11.33
C MET A 188 3.14 -8.19 12.28
N GLN A 189 2.11 -8.48 13.06
CA GLN A 189 1.59 -7.57 14.07
C GLN A 189 2.63 -7.31 15.17
N ASP A 190 3.28 -8.37 15.64
CA ASP A 190 4.29 -8.31 16.70
C ASP A 190 5.58 -7.65 16.20
N TYR A 191 5.99 -7.87 14.95
CA TYR A 191 7.07 -7.13 14.31
C TYR A 191 6.79 -5.61 14.28
N ILE A 192 5.56 -5.20 13.95
CA ILE A 192 5.16 -3.78 13.96
C ILE A 192 5.16 -3.22 15.40
N LYS A 193 4.49 -3.88 16.35
CA LYS A 193 4.50 -3.47 17.77
C LYS A 193 5.92 -3.33 18.32
N THR A 194 6.82 -4.22 17.94
CA THR A 194 8.23 -4.19 18.37
C THR A 194 8.96 -2.95 17.83
N ILE A 195 8.69 -2.52 16.59
CA ILE A 195 9.22 -1.25 16.06
C ILE A 195 8.69 -0.07 16.88
N ASP A 196 7.40 -0.03 17.17
CA ASP A 196 6.78 1.06 17.93
C ASP A 196 7.34 1.15 19.36
N GLU A 197 7.64 0.01 19.99
CA GLU A 197 8.35 -0.04 21.28
C GLU A 197 9.82 0.39 21.18
N ILE A 198 10.55 0.01 20.12
CA ILE A 198 11.93 0.48 19.91
C ILE A 198 11.96 2.00 19.74
N ILE A 199 11.00 2.59 19.02
CA ILE A 199 10.89 4.05 18.85
C ILE A 199 10.79 4.74 20.21
N LYS A 200 9.92 4.27 21.11
CA LYS A 200 9.79 4.77 22.49
C LYS A 200 11.09 4.59 23.29
N SER A 201 11.71 3.41 23.21
CA SER A 201 12.94 3.09 23.96
C SER A 201 14.16 3.89 23.49
N VAL A 202 14.25 4.21 22.20
CA VAL A 202 15.33 5.07 21.65
C VAL A 202 15.18 6.51 22.13
N ALA A 203 13.95 7.04 22.18
CA ALA A 203 13.68 8.36 22.77
C ALA A 203 13.98 8.40 24.29
N GLY A 204 13.76 7.30 25.00
CA GLY A 204 14.07 7.14 26.43
C GLY A 204 15.49 6.70 26.78
N PHE A 205 16.37 6.46 25.80
CA PHE A 205 17.76 5.99 25.98
C PHE A 205 17.93 4.64 26.72
N ASP A 206 16.95 3.73 26.60
CA ASP A 206 16.98 2.41 27.26
C ASP A 206 17.66 1.34 26.38
N ASP A 207 18.99 1.25 26.47
CA ASP A 207 19.80 0.35 25.63
C ASP A 207 19.57 -1.15 25.90
N ALA A 208 19.33 -1.53 27.16
CA ALA A 208 19.06 -2.93 27.52
C ALA A 208 17.73 -3.41 26.90
N ARG A 209 16.70 -2.57 26.94
CA ARG A 209 15.41 -2.83 26.29
C ARG A 209 15.52 -2.84 24.77
N ILE A 210 16.31 -1.95 24.17
CA ILE A 210 16.55 -1.96 22.72
C ILE A 210 17.19 -3.28 22.28
N GLU A 211 18.22 -3.77 22.99
CA GLU A 211 18.86 -5.05 22.64
C GLU A 211 17.88 -6.23 22.71
N LEU A 212 17.02 -6.27 23.73
CA LEU A 212 15.95 -7.27 23.85
C LEU A 212 14.94 -7.15 22.69
N LEU A 213 14.44 -5.95 22.42
CA LEU A 213 13.48 -5.71 21.35
C LEU A 213 14.04 -6.04 19.96
N LEU A 214 15.32 -5.82 19.70
CA LEU A 214 15.95 -6.24 18.42
C LEU A 214 15.96 -7.77 18.25
N LYS A 215 16.10 -8.55 19.34
CA LYS A 215 15.97 -10.02 19.30
C LYS A 215 14.53 -10.44 18.98
N VAL A 216 13.54 -9.77 19.58
CA VAL A 216 12.10 -9.96 19.29
C VAL A 216 11.76 -9.58 17.84
N LEU A 217 12.35 -8.48 17.34
CA LEU A 217 12.16 -7.99 15.98
C LEU A 217 12.73 -8.97 14.94
N ALA A 218 13.93 -9.51 15.18
CA ALA A 218 14.54 -10.52 14.33
C ALA A 218 13.71 -11.81 14.30
N TYR A 219 13.28 -12.30 15.46
CA TYR A 219 12.47 -13.51 15.56
C TYR A 219 11.17 -13.40 14.76
N ASN A 220 10.47 -12.27 14.83
CA ASN A 220 9.21 -12.04 14.13
C ASN A 220 9.40 -11.76 12.64
N GLY A 221 10.45 -11.03 12.26
CA GLY A 221 10.77 -10.73 10.85
C GLY A 221 11.33 -11.92 10.06
N LEU A 222 11.79 -12.99 10.71
CA LEU A 222 12.40 -14.15 10.06
C LEU A 222 11.49 -15.40 10.07
N CYS A 223 11.41 -16.09 8.93
CA CYS A 223 10.82 -17.43 8.88
C CYS A 223 11.76 -18.47 9.52
N HIS A 224 11.23 -19.64 9.88
CA HIS A 224 11.98 -20.69 10.58
C HIS A 224 13.29 -21.09 9.86
N HIS A 225 13.29 -21.16 8.52
CA HIS A 225 14.50 -21.41 7.72
C HIS A 225 15.60 -20.33 7.79
N HIS A 226 15.31 -19.11 8.24
CA HIS A 226 16.26 -17.99 8.25
C HIS A 226 16.55 -17.42 9.65
N GLN A 227 16.08 -18.07 10.73
CA GLN A 227 16.38 -17.67 12.12
C GLN A 227 17.89 -17.63 12.43
N TYR A 228 18.72 -18.39 11.71
CA TYR A 228 20.18 -18.30 11.81
C TYR A 228 20.76 -16.94 11.36
N GLN A 229 19.98 -16.09 10.69
CA GLN A 229 20.39 -14.75 10.26
C GLN A 229 20.11 -13.66 11.30
N SER A 230 19.45 -14.00 12.42
CA SER A 230 19.03 -13.04 13.45
C SER A 230 20.18 -12.15 13.93
N SER A 231 21.34 -12.72 14.30
CA SER A 231 22.49 -11.95 14.81
C SER A 231 22.98 -10.90 13.80
N LYS A 232 23.00 -11.24 12.50
CA LYS A 232 23.40 -10.31 11.44
C LYS A 232 22.40 -9.16 11.27
N HIS A 233 21.11 -9.43 11.40
CA HIS A 233 20.09 -8.37 11.36
C HIS A 233 20.18 -7.46 12.60
N ILE A 234 20.38 -8.04 13.79
CA ILE A 234 20.56 -7.31 15.04
C ILE A 234 21.78 -6.39 14.96
N GLU A 235 22.94 -6.88 14.52
CA GLU A 235 24.17 -6.08 14.37
C GLU A 235 23.99 -4.86 13.45
N LEU A 236 23.34 -5.06 12.30
CA LEU A 236 23.02 -4.00 11.34
C LEU A 236 22.06 -2.96 11.93
N TRP A 237 21.01 -3.41 12.64
CA TRP A 237 20.05 -2.52 13.28
C TRP A 237 20.65 -1.75 14.45
N THR A 238 21.42 -2.39 15.33
CA THR A 238 22.16 -1.73 16.41
C THR A 238 23.05 -0.62 15.88
N SER A 239 23.84 -0.91 14.83
CA SER A 239 24.70 0.09 14.17
C SER A 239 23.90 1.29 13.65
N SER A 240 22.76 1.02 13.00
CA SER A 240 21.87 2.06 12.45
C SER A 240 21.21 2.91 13.55
N LEU A 241 20.80 2.31 14.66
CA LEU A 241 20.20 3.02 15.79
C LEU A 241 21.21 3.91 16.52
N VAL A 242 22.47 3.47 16.65
CA VAL A 242 23.55 4.28 17.22
C VAL A 242 23.83 5.52 16.34
N GLU A 243 23.86 5.37 15.02
CA GLU A 243 23.98 6.50 14.09
C GLU A 243 22.80 7.47 14.24
N ILE A 244 21.56 6.96 14.19
CA ILE A 244 20.33 7.77 14.33
C ILE A 244 20.32 8.55 15.65
N ARG A 245 20.66 7.89 16.77
CA ARG A 245 20.74 8.53 18.10
C ARG A 245 21.79 9.63 18.11
N SER A 246 22.95 9.39 17.51
CA SER A 246 24.05 10.36 17.46
C SER A 246 23.64 11.63 16.70
N ILE A 247 22.94 11.47 15.57
CA ILE A 247 22.42 12.61 14.79
C ILE A 247 21.34 13.36 15.59
N TYR A 248 20.39 12.64 16.21
CA TYR A 248 19.33 13.25 17.01
C TYR A 248 19.86 14.04 18.23
N GLN A 249 20.90 13.53 18.90
CA GLN A 249 21.59 14.23 19.98
C GLN A 249 22.35 15.47 19.48
N ALA A 250 22.85 15.48 18.25
CA ALA A 250 23.50 16.66 17.68
C ALA A 250 22.46 17.74 17.31
N GLU A 251 21.34 17.35 16.70
CA GLU A 251 20.25 18.25 16.30
C GLU A 251 19.59 18.91 17.53
N THR A 252 19.28 18.13 18.58
CA THR A 252 18.71 18.65 19.83
C THR A 252 19.65 19.62 20.55
N LYS A 253 20.97 19.38 20.55
CA LYS A 253 21.97 20.33 21.09
C LYS A 253 22.08 21.60 20.26
N GLN A 254 21.99 21.52 18.93
CA GLN A 254 21.98 22.72 18.07
C GLN A 254 20.73 23.58 18.31
N LEU A 255 19.56 22.95 18.46
CA LEU A 255 18.33 23.64 18.83
C LEU A 255 18.45 24.35 20.19
N ALA A 256 18.92 23.66 21.23
CA ALA A 256 19.13 24.26 22.55
C ALA A 256 20.10 25.45 22.54
N ASN A 257 21.16 25.38 21.72
CA ASN A 257 22.14 26.45 21.57
C ASN A 257 21.68 27.61 20.66
N SER A 258 20.60 27.43 19.89
CA SER A 258 20.11 28.44 18.93
C SER A 258 19.27 29.56 19.55
N GLY A 259 18.88 29.43 20.82
CA GLY A 259 18.19 30.49 21.57
C GLY A 259 16.73 30.76 21.15
N CYS A 260 16.16 29.99 20.21
CA CYS A 260 14.74 30.10 19.85
C CYS A 260 13.85 29.54 20.97
N THR A 261 13.45 30.40 21.90
CA THR A 261 12.30 30.17 22.78
C THR A 261 11.03 30.16 21.94
N LEU A 262 10.54 28.96 21.59
CA LEU A 262 9.14 28.78 21.23
C LEU A 262 8.30 28.92 22.50
N ASP A 263 7.17 29.61 22.40
CA ASP A 263 6.28 29.89 23.52
C ASP A 263 5.83 28.60 24.22
N ASP A 264 5.94 28.60 25.55
CA ASP A 264 5.65 27.44 26.40
C ASP A 264 4.14 27.32 26.63
N SER A 265 3.43 26.82 25.60
CA SER A 265 2.03 26.42 25.74
C SER A 265 1.77 25.04 25.12
N ASP A 266 1.29 24.14 25.98
CA ASP A 266 0.59 22.89 25.65
C ASP A 266 1.40 21.59 25.49
N ILE A 267 2.33 21.32 26.43
CA ILE A 267 2.56 19.94 26.91
C ILE A 267 2.46 19.91 28.44
N THR A 268 1.35 19.36 28.94
CA THR A 268 1.08 19.17 30.37
C THR A 268 2.10 18.23 31.03
N LYS A 269 3.04 18.82 31.78
CA LYS A 269 4.16 18.14 32.43
C LYS A 269 3.78 17.28 33.66
N HIS A 270 2.50 16.91 33.81
CA HIS A 270 1.91 16.65 35.13
C HIS A 270 1.59 15.19 35.51
N ASP A 271 1.85 14.21 34.64
CA ASP A 271 1.50 12.79 34.87
C ASP A 271 2.69 11.79 34.90
N LEU A 272 3.95 12.27 34.90
CA LEU A 272 5.14 11.41 34.79
C LEU A 272 5.90 11.12 36.11
N GLU A 273 5.44 11.63 37.25
CA GLU A 273 6.15 11.51 38.55
C GLU A 273 5.51 10.53 39.56
N LYS A 274 4.61 9.62 39.15
CA LYS A 274 4.04 8.59 40.04
C LYS A 274 4.04 7.16 39.49
N ARG A 275 5.24 6.62 39.25
CA ARG A 275 5.55 5.21 39.56
C ARG A 275 7.05 4.91 39.57
N VAL A 276 7.68 5.16 40.72
CA VAL A 276 8.97 4.56 41.08
C VAL A 276 8.74 3.63 42.26
N ASP A 277 8.27 2.42 41.95
CA ASP A 277 8.40 1.25 42.82
C ASP A 277 9.38 0.31 42.11
N SER A 278 10.67 0.67 42.18
CA SER A 278 11.76 -0.06 41.55
C SER A 278 12.25 -1.18 42.46
N THR A 279 11.39 -2.17 42.71
CA THR A 279 11.88 -3.48 43.15
C THR A 279 12.78 -4.05 42.04
N PRO A 280 13.99 -4.55 42.34
CA PRO A 280 14.82 -5.20 41.34
C PRO A 280 14.15 -6.50 40.89
N ILE A 281 13.43 -6.44 39.77
CA ILE A 281 12.78 -7.62 39.18
C ILE A 281 13.85 -8.39 38.41
N ASP A 282 14.43 -9.38 39.11
CA ASP A 282 15.20 -10.46 38.49
C ASP A 282 14.23 -11.40 37.75
N PHE A 283 13.87 -11.02 36.52
CA PHE A 283 13.32 -11.95 35.54
C PHE A 283 14.28 -12.06 34.37
N ALA A 284 14.75 -13.29 34.14
CA ALA A 284 15.27 -13.70 32.84
C ALA A 284 14.24 -13.26 31.78
N SER A 285 14.65 -12.34 30.89
CA SER A 285 13.73 -11.77 29.89
C SER A 285 13.12 -12.90 29.07
N PRO A 286 11.79 -12.88 28.82
CA PRO A 286 11.13 -13.97 28.12
C PRO A 286 11.77 -14.19 26.75
N PRO A 287 11.88 -15.44 26.28
CA PRO A 287 12.47 -15.71 24.98
C PRO A 287 11.66 -15.01 23.88
N PRO A 288 12.27 -14.66 22.72
CA PRO A 288 11.63 -13.85 21.68
C PRO A 288 10.27 -14.35 21.15
N ASP A 289 9.97 -15.64 21.30
CA ASP A 289 8.71 -16.29 20.90
C ASP A 289 7.59 -16.21 21.95
N GLN A 290 7.90 -15.67 23.14
CA GLN A 290 7.00 -15.50 24.29
C GLN A 290 6.89 -14.05 24.75
N TYR A 291 7.66 -13.12 24.16
CA TYR A 291 7.65 -11.70 24.52
C TYR A 291 6.27 -11.04 24.32
N TRP A 292 5.58 -11.38 23.22
CA TRP A 292 4.22 -10.94 22.95
C TRP A 292 3.20 -12.05 23.25
N THR A 293 2.09 -11.70 23.89
CA THR A 293 0.99 -12.64 24.12
C THR A 293 0.35 -13.06 22.79
N LYS A 294 0.29 -14.37 22.56
CA LYS A 294 -0.39 -14.96 21.40
C LYS A 294 -1.90 -14.80 21.56
N ALA A 295 -2.47 -13.85 20.84
CA ALA A 295 -3.89 -13.51 20.89
C ALA A 295 -4.32 -12.92 19.55
N PHE A 296 -5.54 -13.26 19.11
CA PHE A 296 -6.09 -12.69 17.88
C PHE A 296 -6.36 -11.20 18.03
N ASP A 297 -6.25 -10.48 16.90
CA ASP A 297 -6.50 -9.06 16.80
C ASP A 297 -8.01 -8.75 16.84
N GLU A 298 -8.51 -8.45 18.03
CA GLU A 298 -9.90 -8.03 18.28
C GLU A 298 -10.11 -6.52 18.09
N SER A 299 -9.08 -5.76 17.68
CA SER A 299 -9.18 -4.31 17.52
C SER A 299 -10.21 -3.91 16.44
N PRO A 300 -10.83 -2.72 16.54
CA PRO A 300 -11.72 -2.22 15.48
C PRO A 300 -11.01 -2.09 14.14
N PHE A 301 -11.72 -2.38 13.04
CA PHE A 301 -11.18 -2.22 11.69
C PHE A 301 -10.76 -0.78 11.37
N LYS A 302 -9.55 -0.65 10.80
CA LYS A 302 -9.08 0.58 10.16
C LYS A 302 -9.76 0.74 8.79
N ILE A 303 -10.94 1.37 8.79
CA ILE A 303 -11.73 1.61 7.58
C ILE A 303 -11.14 2.79 6.80
N VAL A 304 -10.76 2.55 5.55
CA VAL A 304 -10.17 3.56 4.62
C VAL A 304 -11.22 4.23 3.75
N LYS A 305 -12.24 3.47 3.33
CA LYS A 305 -13.35 3.94 2.50
C LYS A 305 -14.63 3.28 3.01
N ARG A 306 -15.65 4.10 3.28
CA ARG A 306 -17.06 3.71 3.30
C ARG A 306 -17.64 4.14 1.96
N ARG A 307 -18.50 3.34 1.33
CA ARG A 307 -19.41 3.87 0.31
C ARG A 307 -20.64 4.37 1.04
N ASP A 308 -20.67 5.66 1.36
CA ASP A 308 -21.88 6.30 1.91
C ASP A 308 -22.79 6.74 0.75
N SER A 309 -23.13 5.79 -0.13
CA SER A 309 -24.16 6.00 -1.14
C SER A 309 -25.54 6.01 -0.45
N PRO A 310 -26.53 6.75 -0.99
CA PRO A 310 -27.93 6.50 -0.62
C PRO A 310 -28.25 5.00 -0.76
N GLN A 311 -29.11 4.47 0.11
CA GLN A 311 -29.68 3.13 -0.04
C GLN A 311 -30.70 3.11 -1.20
N ASP A 312 -30.26 3.48 -2.39
CA ASP A 312 -30.98 3.29 -3.65
C ASP A 312 -30.47 1.99 -4.29
N PRO A 313 -31.27 0.91 -4.29
CA PRO A 313 -30.89 -0.35 -4.94
C PRO A 313 -30.57 -0.17 -6.43
N LYS A 314 -31.11 0.87 -7.09
CA LYS A 314 -30.83 1.13 -8.51
C LYS A 314 -29.39 1.58 -8.76
N SER A 315 -28.69 2.08 -7.75
CA SER A 315 -27.28 2.49 -7.87
C SER A 315 -26.35 1.32 -8.22
N SER A 316 -26.65 0.09 -7.75
CA SER A 316 -25.87 -1.11 -8.06
C SER A 316 -26.26 -1.78 -9.38
N TYR A 317 -27.43 -1.45 -9.97
CA TYR A 317 -27.96 -2.13 -11.17
C TYR A 317 -27.00 -2.10 -12.36
N THR A 318 -26.25 -1.01 -12.55
CA THR A 318 -25.24 -0.92 -13.62
C THR A 318 -24.11 -1.93 -13.41
N GLU A 319 -23.64 -2.10 -12.16
CA GLU A 319 -22.56 -3.04 -11.83
C GLU A 319 -23.05 -4.49 -11.79
N ILE A 320 -24.29 -4.74 -11.36
CA ILE A 320 -24.96 -6.04 -11.46
C ILE A 320 -25.09 -6.46 -12.93
N LYS A 321 -25.65 -5.60 -13.81
CA LYS A 321 -25.81 -5.90 -15.24
C LYS A 321 -24.45 -6.14 -15.91
N ALA A 322 -23.43 -5.34 -15.58
CA ALA A 322 -22.08 -5.55 -16.09
C ALA A 322 -21.48 -6.90 -15.64
N ASN A 323 -21.66 -7.29 -14.37
CA ASN A 323 -21.18 -8.57 -13.85
C ASN A 323 -21.98 -9.77 -14.39
N ALA A 324 -23.27 -9.64 -14.68
CA ALA A 324 -24.08 -10.71 -15.26
C ALA A 324 -23.80 -10.90 -16.76
N MET A 325 -23.61 -9.82 -17.53
CA MET A 325 -23.36 -9.91 -18.98
C MET A 325 -21.91 -10.27 -19.34
N ARG A 326 -20.94 -10.11 -18.44
CA ARG A 326 -19.54 -10.51 -18.70
C ARG A 326 -19.50 -12.02 -19.03
N PRO A 327 -18.82 -12.48 -20.10
CA PRO A 327 -18.63 -13.92 -20.31
C PRO A 327 -17.98 -14.61 -19.11
N LEU A 328 -18.24 -15.90 -18.89
CA LEU A 328 -17.48 -16.67 -17.90
C LEU A 328 -16.08 -16.95 -18.46
N GLU A 329 -15.05 -16.68 -17.64
CA GLU A 329 -13.65 -16.86 -18.00
C GLU A 329 -13.06 -18.06 -17.25
N GLU A 330 -12.79 -19.16 -17.97
CA GLU A 330 -12.15 -20.38 -17.44
C GLU A 330 -10.85 -20.08 -16.69
N LYS A 331 -9.98 -19.22 -17.26
CA LYS A 331 -8.70 -18.77 -16.66
C LYS A 331 -8.87 -17.91 -15.40
N LEU A 332 -10.10 -17.58 -15.04
CA LEU A 332 -10.47 -16.86 -13.82
C LEU A 332 -11.25 -17.75 -12.85
N ASP A 333 -11.36 -19.06 -13.09
CA ASP A 333 -12.15 -19.97 -12.27
C ASP A 333 -13.66 -19.60 -12.22
N ASP A 334 -14.16 -18.81 -13.18
CA ASP A 334 -15.60 -18.46 -13.26
C ASP A 334 -16.47 -19.69 -13.61
N LEU A 335 -15.87 -20.76 -14.17
CA LEU A 335 -16.53 -22.03 -14.47
C LEU A 335 -16.50 -23.02 -13.29
N GLU A 336 -15.71 -22.75 -12.25
CA GLU A 336 -15.53 -23.69 -11.16
C GLU A 336 -16.74 -23.73 -10.21
N ASN A 337 -17.08 -24.95 -9.80
CA ASN A 337 -18.02 -25.19 -8.72
C ASN A 337 -17.34 -24.91 -7.37
N GLY A 338 -18.08 -24.39 -6.41
CA GLY A 338 -17.49 -24.06 -5.10
C GLY A 338 -18.51 -23.65 -4.07
N PHE A 339 -18.01 -23.12 -2.96
CA PHE A 339 -18.78 -22.65 -1.82
C PHE A 339 -18.77 -21.13 -1.78
N ILE A 340 -19.92 -20.53 -1.43
CA ILE A 340 -20.00 -19.17 -0.93
C ILE A 340 -20.08 -19.24 0.59
N TYR A 341 -19.31 -18.40 1.28
CA TYR A 341 -19.29 -18.33 2.73
C TYR A 341 -19.42 -16.90 3.23
N LEU A 342 -19.98 -16.78 4.43
CA LEU A 342 -20.11 -15.56 5.20
C LEU A 342 -19.41 -15.74 6.54
N TYR A 343 -18.55 -14.81 6.94
CA TYR A 343 -18.00 -14.78 8.30
C TYR A 343 -17.91 -13.37 8.87
N THR A 344 -17.81 -13.28 10.19
CA THR A 344 -17.42 -12.07 10.93
C THR A 344 -16.19 -12.36 11.80
N VAL A 345 -15.60 -11.35 12.42
CA VAL A 345 -14.49 -11.52 13.38
C VAL A 345 -14.80 -10.76 14.67
N LYS A 346 -14.27 -11.26 15.79
CA LYS A 346 -14.53 -10.69 17.12
C LYS A 346 -14.12 -9.21 17.22
N GLY A 347 -14.91 -8.43 17.95
CA GLY A 347 -14.77 -6.97 18.08
C GLY A 347 -15.23 -6.18 16.85
N ASN A 348 -15.73 -6.85 15.81
CA ASN A 348 -16.11 -6.28 14.51
C ASN A 348 -17.44 -6.88 14.00
N GLU A 349 -18.31 -7.31 14.91
CA GLU A 349 -19.52 -8.09 14.66
C GLU A 349 -20.55 -7.40 13.74
N ARG A 350 -20.51 -6.06 13.66
CA ARG A 350 -21.30 -5.23 12.72
C ARG A 350 -20.89 -5.37 11.25
N PHE A 351 -19.79 -6.06 10.98
CA PHE A 351 -19.25 -6.27 9.64
C PHE A 351 -19.24 -7.76 9.30
N VAL A 352 -19.61 -8.07 8.05
CA VAL A 352 -19.57 -9.42 7.50
C VAL A 352 -18.74 -9.45 6.23
N LYS A 353 -18.03 -10.55 6.01
CA LYS A 353 -17.25 -10.80 4.79
C LYS A 353 -17.93 -11.86 3.94
N ILE A 354 -18.19 -11.55 2.67
CA ILE A 354 -18.67 -12.51 1.67
C ILE A 354 -17.47 -12.97 0.84
N GLY A 355 -17.25 -14.29 0.74
CA GLY A 355 -16.18 -14.86 -0.06
C GLY A 355 -16.57 -16.14 -0.80
N TYR A 356 -15.84 -16.50 -1.86
CA TYR A 356 -15.90 -17.83 -2.49
C TYR A 356 -14.65 -18.69 -2.25
N THR A 357 -14.79 -20.01 -2.46
CA THR A 357 -13.69 -20.98 -2.50
C THR A 357 -14.10 -22.24 -3.27
N THR A 358 -13.19 -22.84 -4.05
CA THR A 358 -13.35 -24.16 -4.68
C THR A 358 -12.93 -25.32 -3.77
N ARG A 359 -12.27 -25.01 -2.64
CA ARG A 359 -11.99 -25.91 -1.50
C ARG A 359 -12.99 -25.67 -0.37
N SER A 360 -12.92 -26.39 0.75
CA SER A 360 -13.81 -26.15 1.88
C SER A 360 -13.66 -24.73 2.49
N PRO A 361 -14.76 -24.12 2.99
CA PRO A 361 -14.72 -22.86 3.72
C PRO A 361 -13.80 -22.91 4.95
N ALA A 362 -13.79 -24.02 5.69
CA ALA A 362 -12.91 -24.23 6.85
C ALA A 362 -11.41 -24.02 6.51
N THR A 363 -10.92 -24.61 5.41
CA THR A 363 -9.52 -24.38 4.97
C THR A 363 -9.27 -22.91 4.64
N ARG A 364 -10.26 -22.23 4.05
CA ARG A 364 -10.16 -20.81 3.70
C ARG A 364 -10.21 -19.89 4.92
N HIS A 365 -10.98 -20.26 5.94
CA HIS A 365 -11.01 -19.57 7.23
C HIS A 365 -9.65 -19.68 7.95
N GLU A 366 -9.02 -20.85 8.00
CA GLU A 366 -7.69 -20.99 8.61
C GLU A 366 -6.60 -20.19 7.87
N GLU A 367 -6.66 -20.08 6.53
CA GLU A 367 -5.77 -19.19 5.77
C GLU A 367 -5.96 -17.71 6.13
N TRP A 368 -7.20 -17.26 6.33
CA TRP A 368 -7.49 -15.88 6.74
C TRP A 368 -7.12 -15.62 8.19
N LYS A 369 -7.35 -16.59 9.09
CA LYS A 369 -6.96 -16.59 10.49
C LYS A 369 -5.46 -16.39 10.63
N LEU A 370 -4.67 -17.21 9.92
CA LEU A 370 -3.21 -17.09 9.87
C LEU A 370 -2.77 -15.78 9.19
N SER A 371 -3.35 -15.39 8.06
CA SER A 371 -2.89 -14.21 7.30
C SER A 371 -3.17 -12.88 8.02
N CYS A 372 -4.33 -12.75 8.65
CA CYS A 372 -4.82 -11.48 9.20
C CYS A 372 -4.68 -11.39 10.73
N ASN A 373 -4.30 -12.50 11.39
CA ASN A 373 -4.36 -12.68 12.84
C ASN A 373 -5.74 -12.43 13.46
N ARG A 374 -6.82 -12.84 12.80
CA ARG A 374 -8.20 -12.61 13.27
C ARG A 374 -9.02 -13.86 13.16
N GLU A 375 -9.63 -14.29 14.26
CA GLU A 375 -10.42 -15.52 14.30
C GLU A 375 -11.74 -15.37 13.52
N PRO A 376 -11.95 -16.11 12.42
CA PRO A 376 -13.19 -16.06 11.66
C PRO A 376 -14.27 -16.84 12.39
N LYS A 377 -15.37 -16.17 12.70
CA LYS A 377 -16.62 -16.79 13.12
C LYS A 377 -17.47 -17.03 11.88
N SER A 378 -17.53 -18.28 11.42
CA SER A 378 -18.42 -18.67 10.31
C SER A 378 -19.88 -18.36 10.68
N LEU A 379 -20.61 -17.77 9.73
CA LEU A 379 -22.02 -17.36 9.88
C LEU A 379 -22.92 -18.09 8.88
N TYR A 380 -22.40 -18.41 7.71
CA TYR A 380 -23.11 -19.17 6.68
C TYR A 380 -22.11 -19.82 5.72
N GLU A 381 -22.43 -21.03 5.27
CA GLU A 381 -21.72 -21.78 4.24
C GLU A 381 -22.76 -22.40 3.31
N SER A 382 -22.63 -22.20 2.00
CA SER A 382 -23.55 -22.76 1.01
C SER A 382 -23.31 -24.26 0.78
N SER A 383 -24.24 -24.92 0.08
CA SER A 383 -23.91 -26.11 -0.70
C SER A 383 -22.89 -25.78 -1.80
N ILE A 384 -22.36 -26.80 -2.48
CA ILE A 384 -21.59 -26.57 -3.71
C ILE A 384 -22.53 -25.95 -4.76
N VAL A 385 -22.17 -24.77 -5.25
CA VAL A 385 -22.91 -24.02 -6.27
C VAL A 385 -22.07 -23.88 -7.55
N PRO A 386 -22.72 -23.84 -8.74
CA PRO A 386 -22.02 -23.56 -9.99
C PRO A 386 -21.49 -22.13 -10.02
N ASN A 387 -20.38 -21.91 -10.72
CA ASN A 387 -19.81 -20.58 -11.00
C ASN A 387 -19.63 -19.71 -9.73
N ALA A 388 -19.09 -20.29 -8.65
CA ALA A 388 -19.09 -19.67 -7.33
C ALA A 388 -18.45 -18.26 -7.30
N ARG A 389 -17.37 -18.06 -8.07
CA ARG A 389 -16.75 -16.74 -8.24
C ARG A 389 -17.71 -15.69 -8.81
N ARG A 390 -18.59 -16.08 -9.74
CA ARG A 390 -19.57 -15.19 -10.34
C ARG A 390 -20.67 -14.81 -9.36
N ILE A 391 -21.09 -15.74 -8.51
CA ILE A 391 -22.04 -15.47 -7.41
C ILE A 391 -21.45 -14.46 -6.43
N GLU A 392 -20.19 -14.62 -6.00
CA GLU A 392 -19.50 -13.63 -5.16
C GLU A 392 -19.50 -12.23 -5.80
N ALA A 393 -19.12 -12.14 -7.07
CA ALA A 393 -19.08 -10.87 -7.80
C ALA A 393 -20.45 -10.17 -7.89
N LEU A 394 -21.54 -10.93 -8.02
CA LEU A 394 -22.91 -10.39 -8.06
C LEU A 394 -23.38 -9.93 -6.67
N CYS A 395 -23.08 -10.70 -5.61
CA CYS A 395 -23.33 -10.28 -4.23
C CYS A 395 -22.57 -8.99 -3.89
N HIS A 396 -21.30 -8.93 -4.29
CA HIS A 396 -20.42 -7.77 -4.09
C HIS A 396 -20.88 -6.53 -4.86
N ALA A 397 -21.49 -6.70 -6.04
CA ALA A 397 -22.06 -5.62 -6.83
C ALA A 397 -23.35 -5.09 -6.20
N GLU A 398 -24.26 -5.97 -5.78
CA GLU A 398 -25.52 -5.57 -5.15
C GLU A 398 -25.30 -4.83 -3.82
N LEU A 399 -24.39 -5.35 -2.98
CA LEU A 399 -24.09 -4.82 -1.66
C LEU A 399 -23.03 -3.70 -1.67
N ASP A 400 -22.68 -3.18 -2.85
CA ASP A 400 -21.65 -2.16 -2.98
C ASP A 400 -21.97 -0.85 -2.23
N TYR A 401 -23.25 -0.56 -2.01
CA TYR A 401 -23.72 0.60 -1.23
C TYR A 401 -23.43 0.53 0.28
N CYS A 402 -23.16 -0.66 0.86
CA CYS A 402 -22.78 -0.83 2.27
C CYS A 402 -21.35 -1.40 2.41
N ARG A 403 -20.60 -1.41 1.31
CA ARG A 403 -19.27 -2.00 1.19
C ARG A 403 -18.21 -1.09 1.82
N ILE A 404 -17.34 -1.69 2.63
CA ILE A 404 -16.22 -1.01 3.27
C ILE A 404 -14.88 -1.55 2.78
N SER A 405 -13.86 -0.69 2.80
CA SER A 405 -12.47 -1.07 2.52
C SER A 405 -11.65 -1.01 3.81
N VAL A 406 -11.12 -2.14 4.26
CA VAL A 406 -10.36 -2.29 5.51
C VAL A 406 -8.87 -2.41 5.22
N ASP A 407 -8.04 -1.58 5.84
CA ASP A 407 -6.56 -1.67 5.81
C ASP A 407 -6.08 -2.64 6.88
N CYS A 408 -5.67 -3.85 6.49
CA CYS A 408 -5.15 -4.85 7.42
C CYS A 408 -3.62 -4.80 7.48
N THR A 409 -3.11 -4.29 8.60
CA THR A 409 -1.67 -4.19 8.89
C THR A 409 -0.99 -5.56 8.90
N CYS A 410 -1.64 -6.58 9.47
CA CYS A 410 -1.12 -7.95 9.59
C CYS A 410 -0.81 -8.57 8.22
N CYS A 411 -1.77 -8.56 7.29
CA CYS A 411 -1.56 -9.15 5.95
C CYS A 411 -0.97 -8.16 4.93
N SER A 412 -0.84 -6.87 5.29
CA SER A 412 -0.43 -5.76 4.40
C SER A 412 -1.27 -5.66 3.12
N MET A 413 -2.58 -5.88 3.24
CA MET A 413 -3.53 -5.80 2.14
C MET A 413 -4.76 -5.00 2.54
N GLN A 414 -5.37 -4.34 1.56
CA GLN A 414 -6.71 -3.81 1.71
C GLN A 414 -7.72 -4.90 1.38
N HIS A 415 -8.58 -5.23 2.34
CA HIS A 415 -9.74 -6.09 2.11
C HIS A 415 -10.90 -5.24 1.61
N ILE A 416 -11.51 -5.65 0.51
CA ILE A 416 -12.66 -4.97 -0.10
C ILE A 416 -13.93 -5.84 -0.05
N GLU A 417 -13.87 -7.00 0.59
CA GLU A 417 -14.96 -7.98 0.61
C GLU A 417 -15.80 -7.90 1.90
N TRP A 418 -15.71 -6.77 2.63
CA TRP A 418 -16.41 -6.50 3.88
C TRP A 418 -17.59 -5.55 3.68
N PHE A 419 -18.68 -5.81 4.39
CA PHE A 419 -19.96 -5.10 4.29
C PHE A 419 -20.48 -4.75 5.68
N GLU A 420 -21.04 -3.55 5.83
CA GLU A 420 -21.71 -3.10 7.06
C GLU A 420 -23.21 -3.38 6.97
N MET A 421 -23.63 -4.55 7.43
CA MET A 421 -25.00 -5.05 7.32
C MET A 421 -25.26 -6.23 8.28
N THR A 422 -26.52 -6.64 8.44
CA THR A 422 -26.82 -7.83 9.25
C THR A 422 -26.42 -9.12 8.53
N PRO A 423 -26.10 -10.21 9.27
CA PRO A 423 -25.85 -11.51 8.66
C PRO A 423 -27.05 -12.05 7.87
N GLY A 424 -28.28 -11.78 8.32
CA GLY A 424 -29.50 -12.26 7.66
C GLY A 424 -29.65 -11.68 6.25
N ASP A 425 -29.54 -10.36 6.11
CA ASP A 425 -29.62 -9.68 4.82
C ASP A 425 -28.54 -10.18 3.85
N ALA A 426 -27.33 -10.43 4.35
CA ALA A 426 -26.22 -10.94 3.55
C ALA A 426 -26.47 -12.38 3.06
N ILE A 427 -27.05 -13.23 3.91
CA ILE A 427 -27.44 -14.60 3.55
C ILE A 427 -28.53 -14.57 2.47
N SER A 428 -29.54 -13.72 2.59
CA SER A 428 -30.61 -13.57 1.59
C SER A 428 -30.06 -13.19 0.21
N VAL A 429 -29.08 -12.27 0.15
CA VAL A 429 -28.40 -11.91 -1.12
C VAL A 429 -27.60 -13.08 -1.68
N ILE A 430 -26.84 -13.81 -0.85
CA ILE A 430 -26.10 -15.01 -1.28
C ILE A 430 -27.04 -16.08 -1.84
N GLN A 431 -28.14 -16.39 -1.13
CA GLN A 431 -29.11 -17.39 -1.54
C GLN A 431 -29.80 -17.03 -2.87
N LYS A 432 -30.20 -15.76 -3.03
CA LYS A 432 -30.81 -15.25 -4.27
C LYS A 432 -29.89 -15.45 -5.49
N TRP A 433 -28.62 -15.07 -5.38
CA TRP A 433 -27.67 -15.20 -6.49
C TRP A 433 -27.26 -16.65 -6.75
N SER A 434 -27.13 -17.47 -5.71
CA SER A 434 -26.92 -18.93 -5.87
C SER A 434 -28.07 -19.59 -6.63
N LYS A 435 -29.34 -19.34 -6.23
CA LYS A 435 -30.53 -19.92 -6.86
C LYS A 435 -30.76 -19.42 -8.30
N TRP A 436 -30.35 -18.19 -8.62
CA TRP A 436 -30.29 -17.74 -10.02
C TRP A 436 -29.22 -18.49 -10.82
N MET A 437 -28.03 -18.72 -10.25
CA MET A 437 -26.96 -19.46 -10.92
C MET A 437 -27.30 -20.93 -11.18
N GLU A 438 -28.02 -21.57 -10.24
CA GLU A 438 -28.55 -22.93 -10.39
C GLU A 438 -29.50 -23.10 -11.59
N SER A 439 -30.12 -22.02 -12.08
CA SER A 439 -30.90 -22.03 -13.33
C SER A 439 -30.04 -22.20 -14.59
N ASN A 440 -28.71 -22.24 -14.44
CA ASN A 440 -27.72 -22.26 -15.49
C ASN A 440 -27.93 -21.11 -16.49
N PRO A 441 -27.79 -19.84 -16.06
CA PRO A 441 -28.15 -18.67 -16.89
C PRO A 441 -27.15 -18.41 -18.04
N TYR A 442 -26.01 -19.11 -18.06
CA TYR A 442 -25.01 -19.06 -19.13
C TYR A 442 -25.13 -20.27 -20.07
N THR A 443 -24.66 -20.10 -21.30
CA THR A 443 -24.57 -21.18 -22.29
C THR A 443 -23.26 -21.08 -23.08
N GLU A 444 -22.82 -22.21 -23.62
CA GLU A 444 -21.64 -22.24 -24.47
C GLU A 444 -21.94 -21.58 -25.82
N THR A 445 -21.08 -20.65 -26.22
CA THR A 445 -21.09 -20.05 -27.55
C THR A 445 -19.76 -20.34 -28.22
N SER A 446 -19.80 -20.65 -29.51
CA SER A 446 -18.65 -21.00 -30.35
C SER A 446 -18.36 -19.91 -31.40
N PRO A 447 -17.96 -18.68 -31.00
CA PRO A 447 -17.46 -17.71 -31.96
C PRO A 447 -16.14 -18.20 -32.57
N GLU A 448 -15.81 -17.68 -33.76
CA GLU A 448 -14.58 -17.99 -34.52
C GLU A 448 -13.28 -17.85 -33.72
N SER A 449 -13.31 -17.09 -32.61
CA SER A 449 -12.21 -16.88 -31.67
C SER A 449 -12.06 -17.94 -30.56
N GLY A 450 -12.83 -19.04 -30.59
CA GLY A 450 -12.86 -20.07 -29.55
C GLY A 450 -14.00 -19.92 -28.54
N ILE A 451 -14.22 -20.98 -27.74
CA ILE A 451 -15.36 -21.15 -26.83
C ILE A 451 -15.47 -19.98 -25.83
N LYS A 452 -16.70 -19.45 -25.67
CA LYS A 452 -17.07 -18.47 -24.65
C LYS A 452 -18.40 -18.84 -24.02
N TRP A 453 -18.45 -18.83 -22.69
CA TRP A 453 -19.71 -18.98 -21.96
C TRP A 453 -20.37 -17.61 -21.83
N ALA A 454 -21.45 -17.39 -22.56
CA ALA A 454 -22.19 -16.14 -22.61
C ALA A 454 -23.53 -16.28 -21.89
N LEU A 455 -24.08 -15.16 -21.41
CA LEU A 455 -25.41 -15.15 -20.82
C LEU A 455 -26.47 -15.51 -21.88
N LYS A 456 -27.43 -16.37 -21.54
CA LYS A 456 -28.51 -16.81 -22.44
C LYS A 456 -29.36 -15.62 -22.91
N ALA A 457 -29.88 -15.69 -24.15
CA ALA A 457 -30.59 -14.57 -24.77
C ALA A 457 -31.87 -14.15 -24.01
N GLU A 458 -32.54 -15.09 -23.36
CA GLU A 458 -33.68 -14.85 -22.48
C GLU A 458 -33.29 -14.14 -21.16
N GLU A 459 -32.11 -14.41 -20.61
CA GLU A 459 -31.58 -13.72 -19.43
C GLU A 459 -31.08 -12.32 -19.79
N VAL A 460 -30.47 -12.15 -20.97
CA VAL A 460 -30.11 -10.82 -21.51
C VAL A 460 -31.34 -9.93 -21.63
N LYS A 461 -32.45 -10.45 -22.21
CA LYS A 461 -33.73 -9.72 -22.31
C LYS A 461 -34.31 -9.34 -20.95
N LYS A 462 -34.20 -10.21 -19.94
CA LYS A 462 -34.62 -9.87 -18.57
C LYS A 462 -33.79 -8.73 -17.98
N LEU A 463 -32.48 -8.72 -18.20
CA LEU A 463 -31.59 -7.65 -17.75
C LEU A 463 -31.79 -6.31 -18.46
N ASP A 464 -32.54 -6.24 -19.57
CA ASP A 464 -32.92 -4.96 -20.20
C ASP A 464 -33.96 -4.19 -19.37
N ASP A 465 -34.84 -4.89 -18.65
CA ASP A 465 -35.62 -4.34 -17.54
C ASP A 465 -35.09 -4.89 -16.20
N ILE A 466 -33.95 -4.36 -15.78
CA ILE A 466 -33.29 -4.77 -14.54
C ILE A 466 -34.12 -4.47 -13.28
N ASP A 467 -35.02 -3.47 -13.31
CA ASP A 467 -35.98 -3.18 -12.25
C ASP A 467 -36.95 -4.37 -12.06
N THR A 468 -37.52 -4.87 -13.15
CA THR A 468 -38.38 -6.05 -13.12
C THR A 468 -37.58 -7.31 -12.78
N PHE A 469 -36.40 -7.53 -13.38
CA PHE A 469 -35.55 -8.68 -13.08
C PHE A 469 -35.20 -8.79 -11.59
N MET A 470 -34.80 -7.70 -10.94
CA MET A 470 -34.44 -7.71 -9.52
C MET A 470 -35.66 -7.96 -8.62
N LYS A 471 -36.85 -7.47 -8.99
CA LYS A 471 -38.11 -7.80 -8.30
C LYS A 471 -38.49 -9.28 -8.48
N ASP A 472 -38.36 -9.78 -9.71
CA ASP A 472 -38.62 -11.17 -10.08
C ASP A 472 -37.72 -12.13 -9.29
N LEU A 473 -36.44 -11.79 -9.14
CA LEU A 473 -35.52 -12.56 -8.30
C LEU A 473 -36.02 -12.62 -6.85
N THR A 474 -36.32 -11.49 -6.20
CA THR A 474 -36.82 -11.49 -4.81
C THR A 474 -38.13 -12.27 -4.68
N LEU A 475 -39.13 -12.00 -5.53
CA LEU A 475 -40.47 -12.61 -5.48
C LEU A 475 -40.48 -14.13 -5.71
N ARG A 476 -39.49 -14.68 -6.42
CA ARG A 476 -39.35 -16.14 -6.63
C ARG A 476 -38.87 -16.87 -5.38
N PHE A 477 -38.32 -16.15 -4.39
CA PHE A 477 -37.54 -16.73 -3.29
C PHE A 477 -38.09 -16.40 -1.89
N ASP A 478 -39.14 -15.58 -1.78
CA ASP A 478 -40.02 -15.47 -0.59
C ASP A 478 -41.08 -16.59 -0.50
N LYS A 479 -40.97 -17.62 -1.36
CA LYS A 479 -41.79 -18.85 -1.41
C LYS A 479 -40.89 -20.08 -1.46
#